data_AF-A0A7Y6UJT1-F1
#
_entry.id   AF-A0A7Y6UJT1-F1
#
_cell.length_a   1.000
_cell.length_b   1.000
_cell.length_c   1.000
_cell.angle_alpha   90.00
_cell.angle_beta   90.00
_cell.angle_gamma   90.00
#
_symmetry.space_group_name_H-M   'P 1'
#
loop_
_entity.id
_entity.type
_entity.pdbx_description
1 polymer ?
#
loop_
_entity_poly.entity_id
_entity_poly.type
_entity_poly.pdbx_seq_one_letter_code
_entity_poly.pdbx_strand_id
1 'polypeptide(L)'
;MSVWTVDDPTPRASRELVEAFVASHAEFRHASEVIPIMRRDDPDEGRIASRDLALDEGMRTTYRLRAKRAANREPTYSPDLPRDLDELSTQFDAARDQPMRSWSITLPSALMYVIFELLDDRRVAGCMKTVDQRLLAGRR
;
A
#
# COMPACT_ATOMS: atom_id res chain seq x y z
N MET A 1 22.31 -0.07 -3.66
CA MET A 1 21.11 -0.22 -2.81
C MET A 1 20.59 1.17 -2.54
N SER A 2 19.50 1.57 -3.20
CA SER A 2 18.96 2.92 -3.00
C SER A 2 18.21 2.96 -1.67
N VAL A 3 18.80 3.70 -0.73
CA VAL A 3 18.25 4.00 0.59
C VAL A 3 17.11 4.99 0.38
N TRP A 4 15.87 4.55 0.58
CA TRP A 4 14.73 5.46 0.66
C TRP A 4 14.76 6.13 2.04
N THR A 5 15.41 7.29 2.11
CA THR A 5 15.33 8.24 3.22
C THR A 5 13.89 8.69 3.41
N VAL A 6 13.33 8.49 4.61
CA VAL A 6 11.99 8.99 5.01
C VAL A 6 12.24 10.17 5.93
N ASP A 7 12.75 11.25 5.33
CA ASP A 7 12.66 12.61 5.87
C ASP A 7 12.15 13.54 4.76
N ASP A 8 11.41 12.98 3.82
CA ASP A 8 10.72 13.74 2.79
C ASP A 8 9.27 13.90 3.26
N PRO A 9 8.78 15.11 3.57
CA PRO A 9 7.37 15.36 3.83
C PRO A 9 6.61 15.04 2.55
N THR A 10 6.30 13.76 2.36
CA THR A 10 5.69 13.28 1.13
C THR A 10 4.35 13.99 1.02
N PRO A 11 4.10 14.72 -0.07
CA PRO A 11 2.96 15.62 -0.15
C PRO A 11 1.68 14.84 0.08
N ARG A 12 0.85 15.37 0.97
CA ARG A 12 -0.49 14.89 1.28
C ARG A 12 -1.29 14.77 -0.03
N ALA A 13 -1.98 13.64 -0.22
CA ALA A 13 -2.95 13.52 -1.31
C ALA A 13 -4.03 14.62 -1.20
N SER A 14 -4.48 15.16 -2.34
CA SER A 14 -5.50 16.22 -2.33
C SER A 14 -6.81 15.71 -1.72
N ARG A 15 -7.62 16.64 -1.18
CA ARG A 15 -8.91 16.29 -0.58
C ARG A 15 -9.82 15.58 -1.58
N GLU A 16 -9.90 16.13 -2.78
CA GLU A 16 -10.75 15.64 -3.86
C GLU A 16 -10.36 14.23 -4.27
N LEU A 17 -9.05 13.95 -4.30
CA LEU A 17 -8.53 12.63 -4.65
C LEU A 17 -8.93 11.58 -3.61
N VAL A 18 -8.80 11.92 -2.34
CA VAL A 18 -9.14 11.03 -1.22
C VAL A 18 -10.65 10.76 -1.17
N GLU A 19 -11.47 11.81 -1.30
CA GLU A 19 -12.93 11.66 -1.34
C GLU A 19 -13.38 10.81 -2.54
N ALA A 20 -12.78 11.02 -3.72
CA ALA A 20 -13.06 10.20 -4.90
C ALA A 20 -12.66 8.74 -4.70
N PHE A 21 -11.50 8.47 -4.10
CA PHE A 21 -11.06 7.11 -3.79
C PHE A 21 -12.05 6.41 -2.85
N VAL A 22 -12.35 7.02 -1.70
CA VAL A 22 -13.26 6.45 -0.69
C VAL A 22 -14.67 6.22 -1.25
N ALA A 23 -15.17 7.12 -2.11
CA ALA A 23 -16.47 6.98 -2.73
C ALA A 23 -16.54 5.86 -3.77
N SER A 24 -15.41 5.49 -4.39
CA SER A 24 -15.36 4.50 -5.48
C SER A 24 -14.78 3.14 -5.08
N HIS A 25 -14.19 3.02 -3.88
CA HIS A 25 -13.49 1.81 -3.46
C HIS A 25 -13.77 1.46 -1.99
N ALA A 26 -14.50 0.37 -1.77
CA ALA A 26 -14.78 -0.16 -0.42
C ALA A 26 -14.56 -1.68 -0.27
N GLU A 27 -14.26 -2.37 -1.37
CA GLU A 27 -14.26 -3.85 -1.41
C GLU A 27 -12.83 -4.39 -1.48
N PHE A 28 -12.09 -4.31 -0.37
CA PHE A 28 -10.77 -4.93 -0.24
C PHE A 28 -10.49 -5.34 1.21
N ARG A 29 -9.59 -6.31 1.38
CA ARG A 29 -9.11 -6.73 2.69
C ARG A 29 -8.43 -5.53 3.37
N HIS A 30 -8.85 -5.18 4.59
CA HIS A 30 -8.51 -3.96 5.33
C HIS A 30 -9.31 -2.69 5.01
N ALA A 31 -10.32 -2.72 4.12
CA ALA A 31 -11.12 -1.53 3.84
C ALA A 31 -11.76 -0.93 5.11
N SER A 32 -12.28 -1.76 6.02
CA SER A 32 -12.85 -1.29 7.30
C SER A 32 -11.85 -0.61 8.23
N GLU A 33 -10.55 -0.92 8.10
CA GLU A 33 -9.47 -0.32 8.89
C GLU A 33 -8.96 0.97 8.23
N VAL A 34 -8.89 0.98 6.89
CA VAL A 34 -8.27 2.05 6.10
C VAL A 34 -9.24 3.20 5.80
N ILE A 35 -10.48 2.88 5.41
CA ILE A 35 -11.44 3.90 4.98
C ILE A 35 -11.71 4.95 6.06
N PRO A 36 -11.85 4.62 7.36
CA PRO A 36 -11.96 5.63 8.41
C PRO A 36 -10.76 6.59 8.47
N ILE A 37 -9.53 6.09 8.33
CA ILE A 37 -8.30 6.91 8.34
C ILE A 37 -8.23 7.82 7.11
N MET A 38 -8.74 7.33 5.97
CA MET A 38 -8.85 8.12 4.75
C MET A 38 -9.97 9.16 4.78
N ARG A 39 -10.86 9.14 5.79
CA ARG A 39 -11.86 10.20 5.92
C ARG A 39 -11.21 11.49 6.42
N ARG A 40 -11.78 12.61 5.97
CA ARG A 40 -11.39 13.92 6.46
C ARG A 40 -11.65 14.02 7.96
N ASP A 41 -10.78 14.79 8.62
CA ASP A 41 -10.80 15.06 10.07
C ASP A 41 -10.35 13.90 10.96
N ASP A 42 -9.87 12.80 10.37
CA ASP A 42 -9.11 11.80 11.13
C ASP A 42 -7.76 12.40 11.58
N PRO A 43 -7.33 12.23 12.85
CA PRO A 43 -6.05 12.74 13.34
C PRO A 43 -4.83 12.27 12.53
N ASP A 44 -4.97 11.15 11.81
CA ASP A 44 -3.91 10.51 11.05
C ASP A 44 -4.00 10.84 9.55
N GLU A 45 -4.95 11.68 9.10
CA GLU A 45 -5.16 12.04 7.69
C GLU A 45 -3.92 12.66 7.02
N GLY A 46 -3.08 13.36 7.80
CA GLY A 46 -1.85 13.98 7.33
C GLY A 46 -0.77 12.98 6.92
N ARG A 47 -0.98 11.68 7.19
CA ARG A 47 -0.05 10.59 6.89
C ARG A 47 -0.41 9.81 5.63
N ILE A 48 -1.40 10.30 4.87
CA ILE A 48 -1.82 9.73 3.59
C ILE A 48 -0.99 10.35 2.47
N ALA A 49 -0.19 9.52 1.82
CA ALA A 49 0.55 9.87 0.61
C ALA A 49 0.04 9.05 -0.58
N SER A 50 0.02 9.65 -1.76
CA SER A 50 -0.28 8.96 -3.01
C SER A 50 0.81 9.19 -4.04
N ARG A 51 1.08 8.19 -4.86
CA ARG A 51 2.05 8.28 -5.96
C ARG A 51 1.56 7.52 -7.18
N ASP A 52 1.62 8.17 -8.33
CA ASP A 52 1.35 7.55 -9.62
C ASP A 52 2.58 6.76 -10.07
N LEU A 53 2.34 5.55 -10.58
CA LEU A 53 3.33 4.56 -10.93
C LEU A 53 2.90 3.85 -12.23
N ALA A 54 3.88 3.37 -13.00
CA ALA A 54 3.61 2.48 -14.12
C ALA A 54 3.74 1.04 -13.65
N LEU A 55 2.76 0.20 -13.95
CA LEU A 55 2.86 -1.23 -13.68
C LEU A 55 3.69 -1.90 -14.78
N ASP A 56 5.01 -1.93 -14.60
CA ASP A 56 5.95 -2.57 -15.53
C ASP A 56 6.34 -4.00 -15.11
N GLU A 57 7.12 -4.68 -15.96
CA GLU A 57 7.58 -6.04 -15.71
C GLU A 57 8.51 -6.14 -14.48
N GLY A 58 9.30 -5.10 -14.21
CA GLY A 58 10.19 -5.04 -13.05
C GLY A 58 9.40 -4.99 -11.74
N MET A 59 8.34 -4.18 -11.70
CA MET A 59 7.45 -4.07 -10.56
C MET A 59 6.67 -5.37 -10.33
N ARG A 60 6.09 -5.97 -11.38
CA ARG A 60 5.45 -7.29 -11.31
C ARG A 60 6.38 -8.35 -10.74
N THR A 61 7.60 -8.44 -11.29
CA THR A 61 8.62 -9.39 -10.84
C THR A 61 8.99 -9.17 -9.37
N THR A 62 9.13 -7.91 -8.96
CA THR A 62 9.42 -7.55 -7.57
C THR A 62 8.35 -8.07 -6.61
N TYR A 63 7.06 -7.88 -6.94
CA TYR A 63 5.98 -8.32 -6.07
C TYR A 63 5.80 -9.84 -6.05
N ARG A 64 5.99 -10.54 -7.19
CA ARG A 64 6.05 -12.02 -7.20
C ARG A 64 7.16 -12.55 -6.31
N LEU A 65 8.35 -11.94 -6.35
CA LEU A 65 9.47 -12.34 -5.49
C LEU A 65 9.17 -12.06 -4.01
N ARG A 66 8.51 -10.94 -3.70
CA ARG A 66 8.08 -10.63 -2.33
C ARG A 66 7.05 -11.63 -1.82
N ALA A 67 6.04 -11.99 -2.62
CA ALA A 67 5.05 -13.02 -2.26
C ALA A 67 5.74 -14.34 -1.90
N LYS A 68 6.64 -14.82 -2.77
CA LYS A 68 7.44 -16.03 -2.52
C LYS A 68 8.30 -15.94 -1.26
N ARG A 69 8.91 -14.78 -0.99
CA ARG A 69 9.75 -14.60 0.22
C ARG A 69 8.92 -14.54 1.50
N ALA A 70 7.82 -13.80 1.50
CA ALA A 70 6.91 -13.70 2.64
C ALA A 70 6.33 -15.08 3.02
N ALA A 71 5.99 -15.89 2.02
CA ALA A 71 5.54 -17.27 2.23
C ALA A 71 6.59 -18.17 2.92
N ASN A 72 7.88 -17.84 2.78
CA ASN A 72 9.00 -18.66 3.26
C ASN A 72 9.57 -18.22 4.64
N ARG A 73 8.77 -17.50 5.44
CA ARG A 73 9.00 -17.11 6.85
C ARG A 73 10.01 -15.99 7.11
N GLU A 74 9.46 -14.84 7.48
CA GLU A 74 10.04 -13.91 8.46
C GLU A 74 9.04 -13.76 9.61
N PRO A 75 9.44 -13.91 10.89
CA PRO A 75 8.54 -13.75 12.05
C PRO A 75 8.08 -12.29 12.29
N THR A 76 8.56 -11.36 11.47
CA THR A 76 8.38 -9.91 11.56
C THR A 76 7.24 -9.37 10.70
N TYR A 77 6.61 -10.19 9.86
CA TYR A 77 5.51 -9.76 9.00
C TYR A 77 4.14 -10.12 9.57
N SER A 78 3.12 -9.35 9.16
CA SER A 78 1.72 -9.71 9.41
C SER A 78 1.44 -11.12 8.88
N PRO A 79 0.69 -11.97 9.61
CA PRO A 79 0.37 -13.33 9.16
C PRO A 79 -0.38 -13.34 7.82
N ASP A 80 -1.09 -12.26 7.49
CA ASP A 80 -1.86 -12.15 6.25
C ASP A 80 -1.02 -11.66 5.05
N LEU A 81 0.19 -11.11 5.30
CA LEU A 81 1.01 -10.48 4.26
C LEU A 81 1.35 -11.40 3.08
N PRO A 82 1.70 -12.70 3.26
CA PRO A 82 1.95 -13.59 2.13
C PRO A 82 0.74 -13.70 1.20
N ARG A 83 -0.46 -13.70 1.77
CA ARG A 83 -1.72 -13.81 1.03
C ARG A 83 -2.04 -12.52 0.29
N ASP A 84 -1.86 -11.38 0.94
CA ASP A 84 -2.06 -10.06 0.33
C ASP A 84 -1.13 -9.87 -0.87
N LEU A 85 0.13 -10.30 -0.74
CA LEU A 85 1.13 -10.23 -1.81
C LEU A 85 0.80 -11.19 -2.96
N ASP A 86 0.30 -12.38 -2.67
CA ASP A 86 -0.07 -13.37 -3.69
C ASP A 86 -1.28 -12.88 -4.51
N GLU A 87 -2.33 -12.41 -3.84
CA GLU A 87 -3.52 -11.81 -4.46
C GLU A 87 -3.14 -10.61 -5.32
N LEU A 88 -2.33 -9.68 -4.78
CA LEU A 88 -1.84 -8.51 -5.51
C LEU A 88 -1.02 -8.92 -6.75
N SER A 89 -0.14 -9.92 -6.62
CA SER A 89 0.69 -10.37 -7.74
C SER A 89 -0.16 -10.94 -8.88
N THR A 90 -1.23 -11.66 -8.54
CA THR A 90 -2.20 -12.17 -9.51
C THR A 90 -2.91 -11.03 -10.24
N GLN A 91 -3.33 -9.99 -9.50
CA GLN A 91 -3.99 -8.82 -10.09
C GLN A 91 -3.05 -8.03 -10.99
N PHE A 92 -1.79 -7.88 -10.61
CA PHE A 92 -0.79 -7.20 -11.42
C PHE A 92 -0.45 -7.94 -12.70
N ASP A 93 -0.52 -9.27 -12.71
CA ASP A 93 -0.31 -10.07 -13.90
C ASP A 93 -1.45 -9.93 -14.91
N ALA A 94 -2.68 -9.75 -14.43
CA ALA A 94 -3.85 -9.50 -15.27
C ALA A 94 -3.89 -8.07 -15.84
N ALA A 95 -3.47 -7.07 -15.06
CA ALA A 95 -3.55 -5.64 -15.38
C ALA A 95 -2.35 -5.11 -16.19
N ARG A 96 -1.67 -5.97 -16.95
CA ARG A 96 -0.36 -5.70 -17.55
C ARG A 96 -0.29 -4.33 -18.27
N ASP A 97 0.72 -3.53 -17.90
CA ASP A 97 1.08 -2.24 -18.52
C ASP A 97 0.07 -1.09 -18.29
N GLN A 98 -0.83 -1.26 -17.31
CA GLN A 98 -1.78 -0.24 -16.87
C GLN A 98 -1.14 0.82 -15.93
N PRO A 99 -1.53 2.10 -16.02
CA PRO A 99 -1.17 3.09 -15.02
C PRO A 99 -1.82 2.74 -13.66
N MET A 100 -1.07 2.93 -12.59
CA MET A 100 -1.54 2.64 -11.23
C MET A 100 -1.19 3.78 -10.27
N ARG A 101 -1.87 3.80 -9.14
CA ARG A 101 -1.56 4.68 -8.01
C ARG A 101 -1.33 3.85 -6.77
N SER A 102 -0.22 4.09 -6.09
CA SER A 102 0.00 3.56 -4.75
C SER A 102 -0.41 4.59 -3.72
N TRP A 103 -1.19 4.17 -2.73
CA TRP A 103 -1.54 4.95 -1.55
C TRP A 103 -0.80 4.38 -0.35
N SER A 104 -0.09 5.22 0.40
CA SER A 104 0.63 4.83 1.61
C SER A 104 0.04 5.55 2.82
N ILE A 105 -0.22 4.82 3.90
CA ILE A 105 -0.68 5.34 5.18
C ILE A 105 0.26 4.80 6.26
N THR A 106 1.08 5.67 6.84
CA THR A 106 2.05 5.27 7.87
C THR A 106 1.61 5.82 9.22
N LEU A 107 1.27 4.95 10.17
CA LEU A 107 0.75 5.32 11.48
C LEU A 107 1.87 5.43 12.54
N PRO A 108 1.69 6.18 13.64
CA PRO A 108 2.68 6.31 14.73
C PRO A 108 3.03 4.97 15.41
N SER A 109 2.15 3.98 15.30
CA SER A 109 2.35 2.62 15.80
C SER A 109 3.36 1.81 14.98
N ALA A 110 3.96 2.40 13.94
CA ALA A 110 4.71 1.72 12.88
C ALA A 110 3.87 0.84 11.96
N LEU A 111 2.56 0.80 12.14
CA LEU A 111 1.67 0.13 11.21
C LEU A 111 1.60 0.92 9.90
N MET A 112 1.70 0.24 8.77
CA MET A 112 1.63 0.83 7.45
C MET A 112 0.64 0.08 6.58
N TYR A 113 -0.19 0.81 5.86
CA TYR A 113 -1.03 0.30 4.78
C TYR A 113 -0.50 0.80 3.45
N VAL A 114 -0.41 -0.11 2.48
CA VAL A 114 -0.12 0.24 1.08
C VAL A 114 -1.22 -0.31 0.19
N ILE A 115 -1.92 0.58 -0.50
CA ILE A 115 -3.04 0.24 -1.39
C ILE A 115 -2.58 0.48 -2.83
N PHE A 116 -2.94 -0.42 -3.73
CA PHE A 116 -2.67 -0.27 -5.16
C PHE A 116 -3.98 -0.12 -5.91
N GLU A 117 -4.17 1.04 -6.53
CA GLU A 117 -5.31 1.38 -7.37
C GLU A 117 -4.89 1.27 -8.85
N LEU A 118 -5.66 0.55 -9.65
CA LEU A 118 -5.52 0.49 -11.10
C LEU A 118 -6.35 1.59 -11.72
N LEU A 119 -5.72 2.51 -12.45
CA LEU A 119 -6.36 3.77 -12.83
C LEU A 119 -7.37 3.62 -13.97
N ASP A 120 -7.13 2.77 -14.97
CA ASP A 120 -8.10 2.60 -16.07
C ASP A 120 -9.35 1.82 -15.61
N ASP A 121 -9.16 0.85 -14.70
CA ASP A 121 -10.24 0.01 -14.17
C ASP A 121 -10.99 0.68 -13.01
N ARG A 122 -10.41 1.73 -12.42
CA ARG A 122 -10.87 2.38 -11.18
C ARG A 122 -11.21 1.35 -10.11
N ARG A 123 -10.25 0.46 -9.83
CA ARG A 123 -10.40 -0.58 -8.82
C ARG A 123 -9.13 -0.75 -8.00
N VAL A 124 -9.27 -1.28 -6.79
CA VAL A 124 -8.14 -1.69 -5.96
C VAL A 124 -7.64 -3.06 -6.44
N ALA A 125 -6.36 -3.15 -6.80
CA ALA A 125 -5.67 -4.41 -7.07
C ALA A 125 -5.30 -5.15 -5.77
N GLY A 126 -5.07 -4.42 -4.68
CA GLY A 126 -4.85 -5.01 -3.37
C GLY A 126 -4.44 -3.98 -2.33
N CYS A 127 -4.52 -4.38 -1.07
CA CYS A 127 -4.03 -3.64 0.08
C CYS A 127 -3.13 -4.55 0.90
N MET A 128 -1.95 -4.06 1.26
CA MET A 128 -1.01 -4.78 2.12
C MET A 128 -0.97 -4.09 3.48
N LYS A 129 -1.14 -4.88 4.53
CA LYS A 129 -0.88 -4.46 5.91
C LYS A 129 0.51 -4.91 6.32
N THR A 130 1.40 -3.95 6.58
CA THR A 130 2.79 -4.22 6.98
C THR A 130 3.18 -3.35 8.16
N VAL A 131 4.35 -3.62 8.73
CA VAL A 131 4.99 -2.77 9.72
C VAL A 131 6.21 -2.10 9.10
N ASP A 132 6.47 -0.84 9.46
CA ASP A 132 7.75 -0.22 9.19
C ASP A 132 8.81 -0.84 10.11
N GLN A 133 9.60 -1.75 9.54
CA GLN A 133 10.65 -2.45 10.26
C GLN A 133 11.73 -1.51 10.82
N ARG A 134 11.83 -0.25 10.34
CA ARG A 134 12.78 0.75 10.84
C ARG A 134 12.37 1.28 12.21
N LEU A 135 11.07 1.49 12.43
CA LEU A 135 10.52 1.90 13.73
C LEU A 135 10.56 0.77 14.77
N LEU A 136 10.59 -0.50 14.32
CA LEU A 136 10.84 -1.65 15.19
C LEU A 136 12.32 -1.81 15.57
N ALA A 137 13.24 -1.47 14.66
CA ALA A 137 14.68 -1.52 14.91
C ALA A 137 15.19 -0.43 15.87
N GLY A 138 14.51 0.73 15.92
CA GLY A 138 14.85 1.85 16.81
C GLY A 138 14.34 1.73 18.26
N ARG A 139 13.67 0.63 18.62
CA ARG A 139 13.15 0.36 19.99
C ARG A 139 13.98 -0.64 20.80
N ARG A 140 15.23 -0.91 20.40
CA ARG A 140 16.17 -1.74 21.17
C ARG A 140 17.14 -0.90 21.97
#